data_AF-G5ACL1-F1
#
_entry.id   AF-G5ACL1-F1
#
_cell.length_a   1.000
_cell.length_b   1.000
_cell.length_c   1.000
_cell.angle_alpha   90.00
_cell.angle_beta   90.00
_cell.angle_gamma   90.00
#
_symmetry.space_group_name_H-M   'P 1'
#
loop_
_entity.id
_entity.type
_entity.pdbx_description
1 polymer ?
#
loop_
_entity_poly.entity_id
_entity_poly.type
_entity_poly.pdbx_seq_one_letter_code
_entity_poly.pdbx_strand_id
1 'polypeptide(L)'
;MIGHIYRVIHLESDVQYVGSTLNEPLKRWQKHKQHYHEWVNDKRGKCEIYPYFQEHGINKFKLIPIKTYDVVERKHLEAYESLWISKLACVNKVNPFQIKKTIQKAAL
;
A
#
# COMPACT_ATOMS: atom_id res chain seq x y z
N MET A 1 17.67 3.09 -6.43
CA MET A 1 17.23 2.70 -5.06
C MET A 1 16.36 1.47 -5.20
N ILE A 2 16.45 0.49 -4.31
CA ILE A 2 15.60 -0.70 -4.41
C ILE A 2 14.24 -0.42 -3.76
N GLY A 3 13.18 -0.48 -4.57
CA GLY A 3 11.80 -0.43 -4.12
C GLY A 3 11.15 -1.80 -4.15
N HIS A 4 10.31 -2.08 -3.17
CA HIS A 4 9.58 -3.34 -3.03
C HIS A 4 8.09 -3.08 -3.18
N ILE A 5 7.44 -3.83 -4.08
CA ILE A 5 6.00 -4.00 -4.07
C ILE A 5 5.67 -5.25 -3.27
N TYR A 6 4.67 -5.16 -2.41
CA TYR A 6 4.19 -6.26 -1.60
C TYR A 6 2.66 -6.26 -1.56
N ARG A 7 2.10 -7.38 -1.09
CA ARG A 7 0.71 -7.47 -0.66
C ARG A 7 0.62 -7.89 0.79
N VAL A 8 -0.35 -7.35 1.51
CA VAL A 8 -0.83 -7.92 2.77
C VAL A 8 -2.05 -8.76 2.42
N ILE A 9 -2.04 -10.05 2.74
CA ILE A 9 -3.16 -10.96 2.45
C ILE A 9 -3.76 -11.49 3.74
N HIS A 10 -5.08 -11.67 3.74
CA HIS A 10 -5.74 -12.54 4.70
C HIS A 10 -5.41 -14.00 4.40
N LEU A 11 -5.29 -14.83 5.43
CA LEU A 11 -4.89 -16.23 5.26
C LEU A 11 -6.05 -17.15 4.82
N GLU A 12 -7.30 -16.72 5.00
CA GLU A 12 -8.49 -17.56 4.85
C GLU A 12 -9.55 -16.94 3.92
N SER A 13 -9.29 -15.76 3.34
CA SER A 13 -10.20 -15.09 2.42
C SER A 13 -9.43 -14.33 1.33
N ASP A 14 -10.14 -13.81 0.34
CA ASP A 14 -9.55 -13.09 -0.79
C ASP A 14 -9.17 -11.63 -0.47
N VAL A 15 -9.34 -11.19 0.79
CA VAL A 15 -8.96 -9.85 1.21
C VAL A 15 -7.45 -9.67 1.06
N GLN A 16 -7.05 -8.74 0.20
CA GLN A 16 -5.66 -8.33 0.05
C GLN A 16 -5.53 -6.83 -0.18
N TYR A 17 -4.40 -6.28 0.28
CA TYR A 17 -4.00 -4.89 0.10
C TYR A 17 -2.62 -4.85 -0.56
N VAL A 18 -2.46 -4.04 -1.58
CA VAL A 18 -1.17 -3.81 -2.26
C VAL A 18 -0.53 -2.56 -1.68
N GLY A 19 0.79 -2.59 -1.47
CA GLY A 19 1.53 -1.40 -1.11
C GLY A 19 2.97 -1.47 -1.55
N SER A 20 3.67 -0.35 -1.41
CA SER A 20 5.11 -0.26 -1.70
C SER A 20 5.95 0.24 -0.53
N THR A 21 7.25 -0.01 -0.59
CA THR A 21 8.23 0.52 0.35
C THR A 21 9.63 0.60 -0.24
N LEU A 22 10.41 1.61 0.18
CA LEU A 22 11.86 1.69 -0.05
C LEU A 22 12.68 1.06 1.10
N ASN A 23 11.99 0.55 2.13
CA ASN A 23 12.60 -0.20 3.22
C ASN A 23 12.43 -1.70 2.98
N GLU A 24 13.06 -2.52 3.83
CA GLU A 24 12.79 -3.96 3.82
C GLU A 24 11.31 -4.28 4.09
N PRO A 25 10.73 -5.27 3.38
CA PRO A 25 9.35 -5.71 3.59
C PRO A 25 9.03 -6.09 5.05
N LEU A 26 9.98 -6.68 5.78
CA LEU A 26 9.81 -7.03 7.20
C LEU A 26 9.62 -5.78 8.07
N LYS A 27 10.48 -4.77 7.89
CA LYS A 27 10.36 -3.48 8.59
C LYS A 27 9.04 -2.78 8.26
N ARG A 28 8.60 -2.88 7.00
CA ARG A 28 7.29 -2.36 6.57
C ARG A 28 6.12 -3.09 7.23
N TRP A 29 6.24 -4.40 7.45
CA TRP A 29 5.22 -5.19 8.16
C TRP A 29 5.12 -4.79 9.64
N GLN A 30 6.26 -4.66 10.32
CA GLN A 30 6.30 -4.15 11.70
C GLN A 30 5.65 -2.77 11.82
N LYS A 31 5.96 -1.88 10.86
CA LYS A 31 5.36 -0.55 10.80
C LYS A 31 3.85 -0.58 10.59
N HIS A 32 3.32 -1.49 9.77
CA HIS A 32 1.87 -1.70 9.64
C HIS A 32 1.22 -2.12 10.97
N LYS A 33 1.84 -3.04 11.72
CA LYS A 33 1.33 -3.46 13.04
C LYS A 33 1.30 -2.29 14.04
N GLN A 34 2.38 -1.52 14.09
CA GLN A 34 2.46 -0.33 14.94
C GLN A 34 1.37 0.69 14.57
N HIS A 35 1.27 1.02 13.28
CA HIS A 35 0.30 2.00 12.82
C HIS A 35 -1.15 1.55 12.99
N TYR A 36 -1.43 0.26 12.89
CA TYR A 36 -2.72 -0.31 13.22
C TYR A 36 -3.05 -0.07 14.70
N HIS A 37 -2.10 -0.32 15.60
CA HIS A 37 -2.27 -0.01 17.02
C HIS A 37 -2.47 1.50 17.26
N GLU A 38 -1.74 2.38 16.57
CA GLU A 38 -1.97 3.83 16.64
C GLU A 38 -3.37 4.24 16.16
N TRP A 39 -3.86 3.63 15.08
CA TRP A 39 -5.20 3.88 14.54
C TRP A 39 -6.31 3.44 15.49
N VAL A 40 -6.18 2.27 16.13
CA VAL A 40 -7.13 1.79 17.14
C VAL A 40 -7.20 2.72 18.36
N ASN A 41 -6.13 3.47 18.65
CA ASN A 41 -6.07 4.44 19.74
C ASN A 41 -6.32 5.89 19.27
N ASP A 42 -6.90 6.10 18.09
CA ASP A 42 -7.21 7.42 17.49
C ASP A 42 -6.00 8.36 17.31
N LYS A 43 -4.78 7.81 17.28
CA LYS A 43 -3.53 8.60 17.09
C LYS A 43 -3.12 8.70 15.62
N ARG A 44 -3.86 8.07 14.71
CA ARG A 44 -3.50 7.96 13.29
C ARG A 44 -4.73 7.89 12.39
N GLY A 45 -4.60 8.47 11.20
CA GLY A 45 -5.57 8.26 10.12
C GLY A 45 -5.69 6.81 9.65
N LYS A 46 -6.83 6.49 9.05
CA LYS A 46 -7.21 5.17 8.55
C LYS A 46 -6.38 4.75 7.33
N CYS A 47 -5.86 3.51 7.36
CA CYS A 47 -5.42 2.78 6.17
C CYS A 47 -6.52 1.79 5.78
N GLU A 48 -6.68 1.51 4.49
CA GLU A 48 -7.76 0.68 3.97
C GLU A 48 -7.77 -0.74 4.54
N ILE A 49 -6.61 -1.28 4.91
CA ILE A 49 -6.49 -2.63 5.45
C ILE A 49 -6.79 -2.73 6.96
N TYR A 50 -6.76 -1.61 7.70
CA TYR A 50 -6.92 -1.64 9.16
C TYR A 50 -8.29 -2.13 9.65
N PRO A 51 -9.43 -1.77 9.02
CA PRO A 51 -10.71 -2.37 9.39
C PRO A 51 -10.71 -3.89 9.31
N TYR A 52 -10.06 -4.46 8.29
CA TYR A 52 -9.98 -5.91 8.13
C TYR A 52 -9.06 -6.57 9.18
N PHE A 53 -8.00 -5.87 9.63
CA PHE A 53 -7.21 -6.32 10.78
C PHE A 53 -8.03 -6.33 12.07
N GLN A 54 -8.92 -5.36 12.25
CA GLN A 54 -9.81 -5.30 13.41
C GLN A 54 -10.89 -6.39 13.34
N GLU A 55 -11.47 -6.61 12.17
CA GLU A 55 -12.54 -7.59 11.94
C GLU A 55 -12.06 -9.03 12.12
N HIS A 56 -10.90 -9.40 11.55
CA HIS A 56 -10.44 -10.79 11.52
C HIS A 56 -9.26 -11.08 12.46
N GLY A 57 -8.65 -10.05 13.04
CA GLY A 57 -7.43 -10.14 13.80
C GLY A 57 -6.17 -10.12 12.92
N ILE A 58 -5.23 -9.23 13.25
CA ILE A 58 -4.00 -9.01 12.47
C ILE A 58 -3.11 -10.25 12.32
N ASN A 59 -3.24 -11.25 13.21
CA ASN A 59 -2.49 -12.50 13.13
C ASN A 59 -2.95 -13.40 11.97
N LYS A 60 -4.15 -13.15 11.42
CA LYS A 60 -4.66 -13.81 10.22
C LYS A 60 -4.19 -13.14 8.93
N PHE A 61 -3.20 -12.25 9.01
CA PHE A 61 -2.62 -11.57 7.86
C PHE A 61 -1.11 -11.77 7.78
N LYS A 62 -0.59 -11.78 6.55
CA LYS A 62 0.86 -11.76 6.28
C LYS A 62 1.20 -10.80 5.15
N LEU A 63 2.38 -10.20 5.22
CA LEU A 63 2.98 -9.43 4.14
C LEU A 63 3.81 -10.36 3.25
N ILE A 64 3.51 -10.37 1.95
CA ILE A 64 4.22 -11.14 0.92
C ILE A 64 4.85 -10.19 -0.09
N PRO A 65 6.18 -10.19 -0.27
CA PRO A 65 6.82 -9.48 -1.38
C PRO A 65 6.31 -10.00 -2.73
N ILE A 66 6.05 -9.09 -3.66
CA ILE A 66 5.63 -9.44 -5.02
C ILE A 66 6.81 -9.30 -5.97
N LYS A 67 7.39 -8.08 -6.03
CA LYS A 67 8.47 -7.76 -6.96
C LYS A 67 9.31 -6.60 -6.44
N THR A 68 10.60 -6.63 -6.78
CA THR A 68 11.53 -5.53 -6.54
C THR A 68 11.82 -4.79 -7.84
N TYR A 69 12.08 -3.49 -7.71
CA TYR A 69 12.40 -2.61 -8.82
C TYR A 69 13.56 -1.70 -8.41
N ASP A 70 14.51 -1.50 -9.31
CA ASP A 70 15.42 -0.37 -9.17
C ASP A 70 14.72 0.89 -9.64
N VAL A 71 14.59 1.86 -8.73
CA VAL A 71 13.87 3.11 -8.95
C VAL A 71 14.78 4.30 -8.69
N VAL A 72 14.65 5.32 -9.54
CA VAL A 72 15.36 6.59 -9.38
C VAL A 72 14.72 7.43 -8.27
N GLU A 73 13.39 7.43 -8.20
CA GLU A 73 12.62 8.20 -7.23
C GLU A 73 11.38 7.46 -6.74
N ARG A 74 10.78 7.93 -5.63
CA ARG A 74 9.57 7.34 -5.04
C ARG A 74 8.41 7.28 -6.02
N LYS A 75 8.28 8.26 -6.92
CA LYS A 75 7.19 8.32 -7.88
C LYS A 75 7.20 7.16 -8.89
N HIS A 76 8.37 6.64 -9.24
CA HIS A 76 8.47 5.41 -10.04
C HIS A 76 7.89 4.21 -9.29
N LEU A 77 8.15 4.13 -7.99
CA LEU A 77 7.62 3.06 -7.15
C LEU A 77 6.10 3.15 -6.98
N GLU A 78 5.56 4.36 -6.85
CA GLU A 78 4.11 4.61 -6.85
C GLU A 78 3.46 4.17 -8.17
N ALA A 79 4.12 4.41 -9.32
CA ALA A 79 3.63 3.93 -10.62
C ALA A 79 3.56 2.39 -10.66
N TYR A 80 4.58 1.70 -10.16
CA TYR A 80 4.56 0.24 -10.04
C TYR A 80 3.50 -0.26 -9.06
N GLU A 81 3.31 0.41 -7.92
CA GLU A 81 2.24 0.09 -6.97
C GLU A 81 0.87 0.18 -7.65
N SER A 82 0.64 1.24 -8.41
CA SER A 82 -0.60 1.48 -9.16
C SER A 82 -0.86 0.39 -10.21
N LEU A 83 0.19 -0.06 -10.90
CA LEU A 83 0.12 -1.20 -11.83
C LEU A 83 -0.28 -2.50 -11.13
N TRP A 84 0.21 -2.73 -9.90
CA TRP A 84 -0.15 -3.95 -9.16
C TRP A 84 -1.54 -3.87 -8.54
N ILE A 85 -1.98 -2.67 -8.12
CA ILE A 85 -3.37 -2.43 -7.71
C ILE A 85 -4.33 -2.71 -8.88
N SER A 86 -3.99 -2.31 -10.12
CA SER A 86 -4.87 -2.57 -11.27
C SER A 86 -4.88 -4.03 -11.72
N LYS A 87 -3.82 -4.79 -11.44
CA LYS A 87 -3.70 -6.21 -11.78
C LYS A 87 -4.35 -7.16 -10.78
N LEU A 88 -4.59 -6.72 -9.54
CA LEU A 88 -5.04 -7.57 -8.45
C LEU A 88 -6.37 -7.08 -7.90
N ALA A 89 -7.29 -8.01 -7.62
CA ALA A 89 -8.47 -7.70 -6.81
C ALA A 89 -8.02 -7.39 -5.38
N CYS A 90 -8.00 -6.12 -4.99
CA CYS A 90 -7.50 -5.66 -3.70
C CYS A 90 -8.36 -4.53 -3.11
N VAL A 91 -8.22 -4.28 -1.81
CA VAL A 91 -9.05 -3.32 -1.06
C VAL A 91 -8.56 -1.87 -1.16
N ASN A 92 -7.47 -1.62 -1.90
CA ASN A 92 -6.94 -0.27 -2.12
C ASN A 92 -8.02 0.62 -2.76
N LYS A 93 -8.27 1.79 -2.16
CA LYS A 93 -9.27 2.75 -2.67
C LYS A 93 -8.64 3.90 -3.44
N VAL A 94 -7.38 4.22 -3.13
CA VAL A 94 -6.65 5.34 -3.72
C VAL A 94 -5.54 4.81 -4.60
N ASN A 95 -5.43 5.38 -5.81
CA ASN A 95 -4.30 5.17 -6.69
C ASN A 95 -3.13 6.07 -6.23
N PRO A 96 -1.98 5.49 -5.86
CA PRO A 96 -0.85 6.25 -5.32
C PRO A 96 -0.15 7.11 -6.38
N PHE A 97 -0.21 6.75 -7.67
CA PHE A 97 0.42 7.52 -8.74
C PHE A 97 -0.59 8.44 -9.42
N GLN A 98 -0.34 9.74 -9.32
CA GLN A 98 -1.16 10.76 -9.96
C GLN A 98 -0.31 11.63 -10.89
N ILE A 99 -0.75 11.76 -12.14
CA ILE A 99 -0.21 12.75 -13.07
C ILE A 99 -0.96 14.05 -12.80
N LYS A 100 -0.25 15.08 -12.34
CA LYS A 100 -0.81 16.43 -12.24
C LYS A 100 -1.21 16.86 -13.65
N LYS A 101 -2.51 17.06 -13.89
CA LYS A 101 -2.98 17.66 -15.14
C LYS A 101 -2.46 19.10 -15.18
N THR A 102 -1.59 19.42 -16.12
CA THR A 102 -1.27 20.81 -16.45
C THR A 102 -2.51 21.38 -17.12
N ILE A 103 -3.30 22.19 -16.42
CA ILE A 103 -4.35 22.98 -17.06
C ILE A 103 -3.61 24.10 -17.81
N GLN A 104 -3.38 23.91 -19.11
CA GLN A 104 -3.09 25.04 -19.98
C GLN A 104 -4.37 25.86 -20.04
N LYS A 105 -4.41 27.00 -19.34
CA LYS A 105 -5.44 28.00 -19.58
C LYS A 105 -5.31 28.41 -21.05
N ALA A 106 -6.27 28.05 -21.88
CA ALA A 106 -6.42 28.67 -23.18
C ALA A 106 -6.62 30.17 -22.91
N ALA A 107 -5.68 30.99 -23.36
CA ALA A 107 -5.85 32.43 -23.39
C ALA A 107 -6.96 32.72 -24.40
N LEU A 108 -8.11 33.18 -23.88
CA LEU A 108 -9.16 33.85 -24.66
C LEU A 108 -8.91 35.36 -24.58
#